data_AF-A0AAE1AA63-F1
#
_entry.id   AF-A0AAE1AA63-F1
#
_cell.length_a   1.000
_cell.length_b   1.000
_cell.length_c   1.000
_cell.angle_alpha   90.00
_cell.angle_beta   90.00
_cell.angle_gamma   90.00
#
_symmetry.space_group_name_H-M   'P 1'
#
loop_
_entity.id
_entity.type
_entity.pdbx_description
1 polymer ?
#
loop_
_entity_poly.entity_id
_entity_poly.type
_entity_poly.pdbx_seq_one_letter_code
_entity_poly.pdbx_strand_id
1 'polypeptide(L)'
;MADEALARAGLHFDELNKIRVLEPDVAQQTKELKEECKEFVDKIGDFQKIVGTFIEMVDTVAKEVEKEKMKAIGARNMLKSIAKQREAEQQQLQALITEKRMQMERLRIQHDALLKEEASQNEFIEQLVLQK
;
A
#
# COMPACT_ATOMS: atom_id res chain seq x y z
N MET A 1 -36.92 3.47 -73.96
CA MET A 1 -36.86 2.23 -74.77
C MET A 1 -35.43 1.67 -74.86
N ALA A 2 -34.40 2.47 -75.17
CA ALA A 2 -33.00 2.00 -75.18
C ALA A 2 -32.48 1.66 -73.77
N ASP A 3 -32.75 2.50 -72.77
CA ASP A 3 -32.33 2.25 -71.38
C ASP A 3 -32.94 0.98 -70.77
N GLU A 4 -34.23 0.71 -71.03
CA GLU A 4 -34.89 -0.53 -70.59
C GLU A 4 -34.37 -1.80 -71.29
N ALA A 5 -33.80 -1.67 -72.50
CA ALA A 5 -33.20 -2.78 -73.22
C ALA A 5 -31.78 -3.06 -72.72
N LEU A 6 -31.00 -2.01 -72.41
CA LEU A 6 -29.70 -2.12 -71.77
C LEU A 6 -29.82 -2.66 -70.34
N ALA A 7 -30.77 -2.16 -69.55
CA ALA A 7 -31.02 -2.65 -68.19
C ALA A 7 -31.41 -4.13 -68.17
N ARG A 8 -32.21 -4.59 -69.16
CA ARG A 8 -32.53 -6.02 -69.34
C ARG A 8 -31.32 -6.88 -69.72
N ALA A 9 -30.27 -6.28 -70.30
CA ALA A 9 -29.00 -6.93 -70.60
C ALA A 9 -27.97 -6.79 -69.45
N GLY A 10 -28.35 -6.19 -68.31
CA GLY A 10 -27.45 -5.93 -67.18
C GLY A 10 -26.42 -4.83 -67.44
N LEU A 11 -26.72 -3.90 -68.36
CA LEU A 11 -25.86 -2.78 -68.72
C LEU A 11 -26.51 -1.46 -68.27
N HIS A 12 -25.71 -0.60 -67.65
CA HIS A 12 -26.13 0.66 -67.05
C HIS A 12 -25.23 1.79 -67.55
N PHE A 13 -25.76 3.00 -67.72
CA PHE A 13 -24.95 4.18 -68.00
C PHE A 13 -24.60 4.90 -66.70
N ASP A 14 -23.36 5.36 -66.56
CA ASP A 14 -22.97 6.26 -65.47
C ASP A 14 -23.18 7.75 -65.84
N GLU A 15 -22.96 8.64 -64.86
CA GLU A 15 -23.08 10.10 -65.02
C GLU A 15 -22.17 10.69 -66.11
N LEU A 16 -21.22 9.91 -66.62
CA LEU A 16 -20.30 10.28 -67.71
C LEU A 16 -20.64 9.57 -69.03
N ASN A 17 -21.85 9.01 -69.16
CA ASN A 17 -22.34 8.25 -70.30
C ASN A 17 -21.48 7.02 -70.66
N LYS A 18 -20.78 6.41 -69.70
CA LYS A 18 -20.03 5.17 -69.91
C LYS A 18 -20.90 3.97 -69.56
N ILE A 19 -20.81 2.91 -70.38
CA ILE A 19 -21.49 1.64 -70.14
C ILE A 19 -20.80 0.92 -68.97
N ARG A 20 -21.59 0.47 -68.00
CA ARG A 20 -21.19 -0.27 -66.79
C ARG A 20 -22.01 -1.53 -66.65
N VAL A 21 -21.43 -2.56 -66.03
CA VAL A 21 -22.08 -3.86 -65.78
C VAL A 21 -22.70 -3.92 -64.37
N LEU A 22 -22.47 -2.88 -63.56
CA LEU A 22 -23.03 -2.71 -62.22
C LEU A 22 -23.68 -1.33 -62.15
N GLU A 23 -24.85 -1.26 -61.51
CA GLU A 23 -25.54 0.01 -61.26
C GLU A 23 -24.60 1.01 -60.55
N PRO A 24 -24.43 2.23 -61.09
CA PRO A 24 -23.53 3.23 -60.52
C PRO A 24 -23.80 3.53 -59.03
N ASP A 25 -25.07 3.61 -58.63
CA ASP A 25 -25.47 3.85 -57.25
C ASP A 25 -25.06 2.69 -56.33
N VAL A 26 -25.28 1.45 -56.76
CA VAL A 26 -24.88 0.24 -56.02
C VAL A 26 -23.36 0.15 -55.92
N ALA A 27 -22.64 0.51 -56.99
CA ALA A 27 -21.17 0.55 -57.00
C ALA A 27 -20.61 1.60 -56.02
N GLN A 28 -21.23 2.78 -55.98
CA GLN A 28 -20.83 3.87 -55.08
C GLN A 28 -21.13 3.51 -53.62
N GLN A 29 -22.34 3.04 -53.32
CA GLN A 29 -22.71 2.59 -51.96
C GLN A 29 -21.82 1.45 -51.47
N THR A 30 -21.48 0.49 -52.33
CA THR A 30 -20.57 -0.62 -51.98
C THR A 30 -19.16 -0.11 -51.67
N LYS A 31 -18.71 0.93 -52.39
CA LYS A 31 -17.40 1.54 -52.16
C LYS A 31 -17.38 2.33 -50.85
N GLU A 32 -18.40 3.13 -50.58
CA GLU A 32 -18.57 3.86 -49.32
C GLU A 32 -18.61 2.90 -48.13
N LEU A 33 -19.44 1.84 -48.21
CA LEU A 33 -19.49 0.81 -47.19
C LEU A 33 -18.12 0.16 -46.94
N LYS A 34 -17.36 -0.11 -48.00
CA LYS A 34 -15.99 -0.66 -47.86
C LYS A 34 -15.05 0.30 -47.13
N GLU A 35 -15.12 1.60 -47.44
CA GLU A 35 -14.30 2.62 -46.79
C GLU A 35 -14.69 2.76 -45.31
N GLU A 36 -15.99 2.84 -45.00
CA GLU A 36 -16.50 2.88 -43.63
C GLU A 36 -16.13 1.63 -42.82
N CYS A 37 -16.25 0.44 -43.40
CA CYS A 37 -15.83 -0.80 -42.75
C CYS A 37 -14.33 -0.79 -42.44
N LYS A 38 -13.51 -0.24 -43.33
CA LYS A 38 -12.07 -0.12 -43.10
C LYS A 38 -11.79 0.84 -41.95
N GLU A 39 -12.39 2.03 -41.96
CA GLU A 39 -12.24 2.98 -40.87
C GLU A 39 -12.70 2.43 -39.53
N PHE A 40 -13.80 1.66 -39.53
CA PHE A 40 -14.31 1.01 -38.33
C PHE A 40 -13.30 0.02 -37.77
N VAL A 41 -12.72 -0.84 -38.62
CA VAL A 41 -11.69 -1.80 -38.19
C VAL A 41 -10.46 -1.08 -37.65
N ASP A 42 -10.02 0.01 -38.30
CA ASP A 42 -8.87 0.79 -37.84
C ASP A 42 -9.15 1.44 -36.46
N LYS A 43 -10.33 2.05 -36.28
CA LYS A 43 -10.76 2.64 -34.99
C LYS A 43 -10.86 1.59 -33.88
N ILE A 44 -11.38 0.41 -34.17
CA ILE A 44 -11.43 -0.71 -33.21
C ILE A 44 -10.02 -1.19 -32.86
N GLY A 45 -9.12 -1.28 -33.83
CA GLY A 45 -7.73 -1.64 -33.60
C GLY A 45 -7.03 -0.65 -32.66
N ASP A 46 -7.24 0.64 -32.84
CA ASP A 46 -6.68 1.66 -31.96
C ASP A 46 -7.32 1.64 -30.57
N PHE A 47 -8.63 1.44 -30.47
CA PHE A 47 -9.31 1.27 -29.19
C PHE A 47 -8.74 0.07 -28.41
N GLN A 48 -8.51 -1.06 -29.07
CA GLN A 48 -7.91 -2.24 -28.44
C GLN A 48 -6.50 -1.96 -27.90
N LYS A 49 -5.67 -1.21 -28.63
CA LYS A 49 -4.33 -0.80 -28.15
C LYS A 49 -4.42 0.07 -26.91
N ILE A 50 -5.34 1.05 -26.90
CA ILE A 50 -5.55 1.94 -25.75
C ILE A 50 -5.99 1.14 -24.52
N VAL A 51 -6.96 0.25 -24.70
CA VAL A 51 -7.44 -0.61 -23.60
C VAL A 51 -6.33 -1.53 -23.09
N GLY A 52 -5.52 -2.12 -23.97
CA GLY A 52 -4.36 -2.93 -23.58
C GLY A 52 -3.37 -2.14 -22.72
N THR A 53 -2.99 -0.95 -23.18
CA THR A 53 -2.09 -0.04 -22.43
C THR A 53 -2.71 0.36 -21.08
N PHE A 54 -4.02 0.61 -21.05
CA PHE A 54 -4.72 0.97 -19.82
C PHE A 54 -4.71 -0.19 -18.81
N ILE A 55 -4.95 -1.42 -19.25
CA ILE A 55 -4.88 -2.62 -18.39
C ILE A 55 -3.48 -2.76 -17.78
N GLU A 56 -2.42 -2.58 -18.58
CA GLU A 56 -1.04 -2.65 -18.10
C GLU A 56 -0.73 -1.57 -17.05
N MET A 57 -1.20 -0.34 -17.27
CA MET A 57 -1.05 0.74 -16.31
C MET A 57 -1.78 0.43 -15.00
N VAL A 58 -3.02 -0.07 -15.07
CA VAL A 58 -3.81 -0.43 -13.88
C VAL A 58 -3.13 -1.56 -13.10
N ASP A 59 -2.61 -2.59 -13.77
CA ASP A 59 -1.90 -3.70 -13.12
C ASP A 59 -0.61 -3.21 -12.42
N THR A 60 0.12 -2.29 -13.07
CA THR A 60 1.32 -1.67 -12.48
C THR A 60 0.96 -0.89 -11.21
N VAL A 61 -0.06 -0.03 -11.27
CA VAL A 61 -0.52 0.75 -10.11
C VAL A 61 -1.01 -0.18 -8.99
N ALA A 62 -1.76 -1.24 -9.30
CA ALA A 62 -2.22 -2.20 -8.31
C ALA A 62 -1.05 -2.87 -7.57
N LYS A 63 0.01 -3.25 -8.29
CA LYS A 63 1.23 -3.83 -7.69
C LYS A 63 1.96 -2.83 -6.79
N GLU A 64 2.06 -1.57 -7.20
CA GLU A 64 2.69 -0.53 -6.37
C GLU A 64 1.89 -0.24 -5.10
N VAL A 65 0.56 -0.18 -5.20
CA VAL A 65 -0.32 0.02 -4.05
C VAL A 65 -0.18 -1.12 -3.04
N GLU A 66 -0.20 -2.37 -3.48
CA GLU A 66 -0.01 -3.51 -2.56
C GLU A 66 1.38 -3.51 -1.92
N LYS A 67 2.43 -3.12 -2.66
CA LYS A 67 3.78 -2.98 -2.13
C LYS A 67 3.85 -1.94 -1.01
N GLU A 68 3.29 -0.75 -1.22
CA GLU A 68 3.30 0.32 -0.22
C GLU A 68 2.40 -0.02 0.97
N LYS A 69 1.25 -0.65 0.75
CA LYS A 69 0.37 -1.16 1.80
C LYS A 69 1.10 -2.15 2.71
N MET A 70 1.85 -3.10 2.14
CA MET A 70 2.64 -4.06 2.93
C MET A 70 3.73 -3.37 3.75
N LYS A 71 4.44 -2.38 3.18
CA LYS A 71 5.43 -1.58 3.93
C LYS A 71 4.77 -0.82 5.10
N ALA A 72 3.63 -0.19 4.86
CA ALA A 72 2.91 0.55 5.89
C ALA A 72 2.45 -0.35 7.04
N ILE A 73 1.93 -1.55 6.73
CA ILE A 73 1.57 -2.57 7.72
C ILE A 73 2.81 -3.00 8.51
N GLY A 74 3.93 -3.26 7.83
CA GLY A 74 5.21 -3.63 8.46
C GLY A 74 5.71 -2.56 9.45
N ALA A 75 5.74 -1.29 9.02
CA ALA A 75 6.14 -0.17 9.86
C ALA A 75 5.22 0.00 11.07
N ARG A 76 3.90 -0.12 10.87
CA ARG A 76 2.92 -0.05 11.96
C ARG A 76 3.10 -1.17 12.99
N ASN A 77 3.36 -2.39 12.53
CA ASN A 77 3.60 -3.54 13.41
C ASN A 77 4.89 -3.34 14.22
N MET A 78 5.94 -2.82 13.60
CA MET A 78 7.20 -2.51 14.27
C MET A 78 7.00 -1.46 15.37
N LEU A 79 6.30 -0.36 15.07
CA LEU A 79 5.97 0.67 16.06
C LEU A 79 5.17 0.11 17.24
N LYS A 80 4.18 -0.75 16.97
CA LYS A 80 3.40 -1.42 18.03
C LYS A 80 4.27 -2.33 18.90
N SER A 81 5.21 -3.05 18.29
CA SER A 81 6.17 -3.89 19.00
C SER A 81 7.10 -3.07 19.90
N ILE A 82 7.63 -1.96 19.39
CA ILE A 82 8.49 -1.04 20.15
C ILE A 82 7.74 -0.46 21.34
N ALA A 83 6.49 -0.03 21.16
CA ALA A 83 5.67 0.50 22.26
C ALA A 83 5.49 -0.55 23.37
N LYS A 84 5.17 -1.81 23.00
CA LYS A 84 5.03 -2.91 23.95
C LYS A 84 6.35 -3.24 24.66
N GLN A 85 7.45 -3.27 23.93
CA GLN A 85 8.77 -3.51 24.50
C GLN A 85 9.15 -2.41 25.49
N ARG A 86 8.93 -1.14 25.13
CA ARG A 86 9.18 0.01 25.99
C ARG A 86 8.36 -0.04 27.28
N GLU A 87 7.08 -0.42 27.18
CA GLU A 87 6.22 -0.59 28.37
C GLU A 87 6.74 -1.71 29.28
N ALA A 88 7.15 -2.85 28.72
CA ALA A 88 7.73 -3.96 29.47
C ALA A 88 9.05 -3.55 30.16
N GLU A 89 9.94 -2.87 29.45
CA GLU A 89 11.20 -2.34 29.99
C GLU A 89 10.94 -1.35 31.13
N GLN A 90 9.95 -0.46 30.98
CA GLN A 90 9.57 0.48 32.03
C GLN A 90 9.05 -0.23 33.28
N GLN A 91 8.22 -1.27 33.13
CA GLN A 91 7.74 -2.08 34.25
C GLN A 91 8.88 -2.80 34.96
N GLN A 92 9.82 -3.39 34.21
CA GLN A 92 11.01 -4.04 34.77
C GLN A 92 11.88 -3.07 35.55
N LEU A 93 12.16 -1.88 35.00
CA LEU A 93 12.92 -0.83 35.69
C LEU A 93 12.22 -0.36 36.97
N GLN A 94 10.88 -0.20 36.94
CA GLN A 94 10.11 0.20 38.11
C GLN A 94 10.14 -0.87 39.22
N ALA A 95 10.08 -2.15 38.86
CA ALA A 95 10.24 -3.25 39.80
C ALA A 95 11.63 -3.24 40.44
N LEU A 96 12.69 -3.06 39.64
CA LEU A 96 14.07 -2.97 40.13
C LEU A 96 14.27 -1.78 41.06
N ILE A 97 13.72 -0.60 40.73
CA ILE A 97 13.77 0.58 41.60
C ILE A 97 13.10 0.29 42.94
N THR A 98 11.94 -0.35 42.93
CA THR A 98 11.21 -0.73 44.15
C THR A 98 12.04 -1.69 45.01
N GLU A 99 12.63 -2.72 44.40
CA GLU A 99 13.51 -3.66 45.10
C GLU A 99 14.71 -2.95 45.74
N LYS A 100 15.39 -2.06 45.01
CA LYS A 100 16.54 -1.31 45.51
C LYS A 100 16.17 -0.36 46.65
N ARG A 101 15.00 0.29 46.57
CA ARG A 101 14.49 1.13 47.66
C ARG A 101 14.21 0.31 48.93
N MET A 102 13.62 -0.87 48.79
CA MET A 102 13.41 -1.77 49.93
C MET A 102 14.74 -2.23 50.55
N GLN A 103 15.73 -2.58 49.73
CA GLN A 103 17.07 -2.96 50.20
C GLN A 103 17.73 -1.81 50.97
N MET A 104 17.62 -0.58 50.45
CA MET A 104 18.16 0.61 51.09
C MET A 104 17.51 0.88 52.45
N GLU A 105 16.18 0.81 52.53
CA GLU A 105 15.45 1.04 53.79
C GLU A 105 15.82 -0.02 54.83
N ARG A 106 15.94 -1.29 54.43
CA ARG A 106 16.41 -2.36 55.32
C ARG A 106 17.80 -2.06 55.88
N LEU A 107 18.74 -1.68 55.02
CA LEU A 107 20.11 -1.35 55.43
C LEU A 107 20.15 -0.14 56.36
N ARG A 108 19.32 0.87 56.11
CA ARG A 108 19.19 2.04 56.96
C ARG A 108 18.74 1.66 58.38
N ILE A 109 17.67 0.86 58.49
CA ILE A 109 17.17 0.38 59.79
C ILE A 109 18.24 -0.44 60.53
N GLN A 110 18.95 -1.31 59.82
CA GLN A 110 20.04 -2.10 60.42
C GLN A 110 21.19 -1.21 60.93
N HIS A 111 21.57 -0.20 60.15
CA HIS A 111 22.59 0.77 60.55
C HIS A 111 22.19 1.54 61.80
N ASP A 112 20.95 2.06 61.85
CA ASP A 112 20.45 2.81 63.00
C ASP A 112 20.37 1.95 64.26
N ALA A 113 20.03 0.66 64.12
CA ALA A 113 20.06 -0.30 65.22
C ALA A 113 21.48 -0.55 65.74
N LEU A 114 22.46 -0.69 64.85
CA LEU A 114 23.86 -0.88 65.22
C LEU A 114 24.44 0.35 65.92
N LEU A 115 24.13 1.57 65.46
CA LEU A 115 24.55 2.80 66.13
C LEU A 115 24.02 2.89 67.56
N LYS A 116 22.78 2.46 67.79
CA LYS A 116 22.18 2.45 69.12
C LYS A 116 22.90 1.46 70.04
N GLU A 117 23.19 0.26 69.53
CA GLU A 117 23.92 -0.77 70.27
C GLU A 117 25.35 -0.31 70.58
N GLU A 118 26.05 0.29 69.61
CA GLU A 118 27.38 0.87 69.80
C GLU A 118 27.37 1.95 70.91
N ALA A 119 26.39 2.85 70.89
CA ALA A 119 26.24 3.87 71.93
C ALA A 119 26.03 3.26 73.32
N SER A 120 25.15 2.26 73.44
CA SER A 120 24.92 1.54 74.70
C SER A 120 26.18 0.80 75.20
N GLN A 121 26.95 0.20 74.29
CA GLN A 121 28.21 -0.46 74.63
C GLN A 121 29.26 0.55 75.11
N ASN A 122 29.38 1.70 74.46
CA ASN A 122 30.29 2.77 74.88
C ASN A 122 29.92 3.32 76.27
N GLU A 123 28.63 3.59 76.52
CA GLU A 123 28.15 4.01 77.85
C GLU A 123 28.49 2.96 78.93
N PHE A 124 28.31 1.67 78.62
CA PHE A 124 28.66 0.59 79.54
C PHE A 124 30.17 0.53 79.83
N ILE A 125 31.00 0.70 78.80
CA ILE A 125 32.46 0.77 78.96
C ILE A 125 32.87 1.97 79.82
N GLU A 126 32.30 3.14 79.59
CA GLU A 126 32.56 4.34 80.40
C GLU A 126 32.21 4.12 81.87
N GLN A 127 31.06 3.50 82.16
CA GLN A 127 30.67 3.14 83.52
C GLN A 127 31.66 2.16 84.18
N LEU A 128 32.12 1.15 83.44
CA LEU A 128 33.11 0.20 83.94
C LEU A 128 34.48 0.85 84.22
N VAL A 129 34.89 1.81 83.40
CA VAL A 129 36.14 2.56 83.60
C VAL A 129 36.06 3.49 84.80
N LEU A 130 34.92 4.15 85.03
CA LEU A 130 34.69 5.04 86.17
C LEU A 130 34.53 4.32 87.52
N GLN A 131 34.24 3.01 87.52
CA GLN A 131 34.10 2.18 88.73
C GLN A 131 35.42 1.54 89.21
N LYS A 132 36.55 1.78 88.53
CA LYS A 132 37.90 1.40 88.98
C LYS A 132 38.65 2.60 89.54
#